data_AF-A0A1C5L0E7-F1
#
_entry.id   AF-A0A1C5L0E7-F1
#
_cell.length_a   1.000
_cell.length_b   1.000
_cell.length_c   1.000
_cell.angle_alpha   90.00
_cell.angle_beta   90.00
_cell.angle_gamma   90.00
#
_symmetry.space_group_name_H-M   'P 1'
#
loop_
_entity.id
_entity.type
_entity.pdbx_description
1 polymer ?
#
loop_
_entity_poly.entity_id
_entity_poly.type
_entity_poly.pdbx_seq_one_letter_code
_entity_poly.pdbx_strand_id
1 'polypeptide(L)' 'MKQELGISFKDFLTRLRISQAVRLMEDRELSINQIAEKVGYSNQHYFSAAFKNCQGMSPSEFRKNMLQIDRNGL' A
#
# COMPACT_ATOMS: atom_id res chain seq x y z
N MET A 1 -25.04 13.59 10.97
CA MET A 1 -24.67 13.34 9.56
C MET A 1 -23.83 12.08 9.46
N LYS A 2 -24.46 10.92 9.26
CA LYS A 2 -23.84 9.77 8.60
C LYS A 2 -24.55 9.68 7.25
N GLN A 3 -24.11 10.51 6.30
CA GLN A 3 -24.71 10.57 4.97
C GLN A 3 -23.67 10.04 3.96
N GLU A 4 -24.04 8.92 3.34
CA GLU A 4 -23.81 8.60 1.92
C GLU A 4 -22.44 8.20 1.39
N LEU A 5 -21.65 7.46 2.17
CA LEU A 5 -20.66 6.53 1.61
C LEU A 5 -20.67 5.31 2.54
N GLY A 6 -20.99 4.11 2.06
CA GLY A 6 -21.04 2.88 2.87
C GLY A 6 -19.69 2.41 3.44
N ILE A 7 -18.72 3.31 3.54
CA ILE A 7 -17.35 3.11 4.00
C ILE A 7 -17.09 4.05 5.18
N SER A 8 -16.41 3.55 6.21
CA SER A 8 -16.00 4.41 7.31
C SER A 8 -14.88 5.35 6.87
N PHE A 9 -14.71 6.49 7.55
CA PHE A 9 -13.56 7.39 7.32
C PHE A 9 -12.22 6.65 7.42
N LYS A 10 -12.12 5.69 8.35
CA LYS A 10 -10.93 4.86 8.53
C LYS A 10 -10.64 4.00 7.30
N ASP A 11 -11.68 3.42 6.69
CA ASP A 11 -11.52 2.60 5.48
C ASP A 11 -11.12 3.46 4.29
N PHE A 12 -11.73 4.63 4.15
CA PHE A 12 -11.35 5.61 3.12
C PHE A 12 -9.88 6.02 3.27
N LEU A 13 -9.46 6.42 4.47
CA LEU A 13 -8.08 6.80 4.75
C LEU A 13 -7.10 5.65 4.50
N THR A 14 -7.48 4.43 4.89
CA THR A 14 -6.68 3.23 4.63
C THR A 14 -6.48 3.03 3.13
N ARG A 15 -7.55 3.06 2.33
CA ARG A 15 -7.47 2.92 0.87
C ARG A 15 -6.60 4.00 0.23
N LEU A 16 -6.74 5.25 0.69
CA LEU A 16 -5.92 6.37 0.21
C LEU A 16 -4.42 6.14 0.48
N ARG A 17 -4.06 5.77 1.72
CA ARG A 17 -2.68 5.47 2.10
C ARG A 17 -2.10 4.29 1.34
N ILE A 18 -2.86 3.21 1.17
CA ILE A 18 -2.40 2.05 0.40
C ILE A 18 -2.22 2.39 -1.09
N SER A 19 -3.12 3.19 -1.68
CA SER A 19 -2.96 3.67 -3.05
C SER A 19 -1.66 4.47 -3.22
N GLN A 20 -1.32 5.33 -2.26
CA GLN A 20 -0.04 6.04 -2.27
C GLN A 20 1.15 5.10 -2.08
N ALA A 21 1.02 4.08 -1.22
CA ALA A 21 2.08 3.09 -1.02
C ALA A 21 2.41 2.33 -2.30
N VAL A 22 1.40 1.93 -3.09
CA VAL A 22 1.58 1.29 -4.40
C VAL A 22 2.39 2.19 -5.34
N ARG A 23 2.05 3.48 -5.45
CA ARG A 23 2.82 4.43 -6.27
C ARG A 23 4.29 4.54 -5.83
N LEU A 24 4.53 4.56 -4.52
CA LEU A 24 5.89 4.64 -3.98
C LEU A 24 6.69 3.33 -4.18
N MET A 25 6.04 2.20 -4.50
CA MET A 25 6.76 0.94 -4.72
C MET A 25 7.61 0.95 -5.99
N GLU A 26 7.29 1.81 -6.96
CA GLU A 26 8.03 2.04 -8.21
C GLU A 26 9.46 2.54 -7.95
N ASP A 27 9.64 3.32 -6.88
CA ASP A 27 10.96 3.80 -6.47
C ASP A 27 11.76 2.67 -5.81
N ARG A 28 12.79 2.18 -6.49
CA ARG A 28 13.63 1.05 -6.03
C ARG A 28 14.53 1.41 -4.84
N GLU A 29 14.76 2.69 -4.59
CA GLU A 29 15.60 3.17 -3.49
C GLU A 29 14.84 3.21 -2.15
N LEU A 30 13.51 3.26 -2.19
CA LEU A 30 12.70 3.21 -0.97
C LEU A 30 12.53 1.77 -0.50
N SER A 31 12.90 1.48 0.74
CA SER A 31 12.51 0.23 1.42
C SER A 31 11.01 0.20 1.74
N ILE A 32 10.46 -1.01 1.95
CA ILE A 32 9.06 -1.17 2.37
C ILE A 32 8.76 -0.42 3.69
N ASN A 33 9.74 -0.30 4.58
CA ASN A 33 9.60 0.43 5.85
C ASN A 33 9.49 1.94 5.61
N GLN A 34 10.36 2.50 4.78
CA GLN A 34 10.29 3.92 4.42
C GLN A 34 8.97 4.26 3.72
N ILE A 35 8.43 3.33 2.91
CA ILE A 35 7.10 3.50 2.31
C ILE A 35 6.02 3.53 3.39
N ALA A 36 6.04 2.60 4.33
CA ALA A 36 5.09 2.56 5.44
C ALA A 36 5.09 3.87 6.25
N GLU A 37 6.27 4.37 6.59
CA GLU A 37 6.44 5.66 7.28
C GLU A 37 5.91 6.84 6.45
N LYS A 38 6.27 6.91 5.16
CA LYS A 38 5.81 7.97 4.24
C LYS A 38 4.29 8.01 4.06
N VAL A 39 3.61 6.86 4.16
CA VAL A 39 2.13 6.79 4.09
C VAL A 39 1.45 6.82 5.46
N GLY A 40 2.20 7.15 6.52
CA GLY A 40 1.65 7.44 7.85
C GLY A 40 1.39 6.22 8.73
N TYR A 41 2.14 5.12 8.52
CA TYR A 41 2.18 3.97 9.42
C TYR A 41 3.50 3.96 10.19
N SER A 42 3.43 4.12 11.50
CA SER A 42 4.59 4.00 12.40
C SER A 42 4.97 2.55 12.71
N ASN A 43 4.10 1.59 12.40
CA ASN A 43 4.32 0.17 12.66
C ASN A 43 4.12 -0.64 11.37
N GLN A 44 5.18 -1.34 10.99
CA GLN A 44 5.27 -2.13 9.76
C GLN A 44 4.26 -3.27 9.71
N HIS A 45 3.92 -3.91 10.85
CA HIS A 45 2.95 -5.00 10.88
C HIS A 45 1.54 -4.51 10.56
N TYR A 46 1.13 -3.35 11.10
CA TYR A 46 -0.16 -2.76 10.77
C TYR A 46 -0.24 -2.30 9.31
N PHE A 47 0.85 -1.73 8.80
CA PHE A 47 0.95 -1.41 7.37
C PHE A 47 0.79 -2.66 6.51
N SER A 48 1.54 -3.72 6.81
CA SER A 48 1.51 -4.96 6.02
C SER A 48 0.14 -5.64 6.04
N ALA A 49 -0.54 -5.64 7.19
CA ALA A 49 -1.91 -6.16 7.30
C ALA A 49 -2.90 -5.32 6.49
N ALA A 50 -2.86 -3.99 6.63
CA ALA A 50 -3.74 -3.09 5.88
C ALA A 50 -3.51 -3.19 4.36
N PHE A 51 -2.24 -3.26 3.95
CA PHE A 51 -1.85 -3.42 2.55
C PHE A 51 -2.36 -4.75 1.99
N LYS A 52 -2.12 -5.87 2.70
CA LYS A 52 -2.61 -7.19 2.30
C LYS A 52 -4.13 -7.25 2.20
N ASN A 53 -4.85 -6.63 3.14
CA ASN A 53 -6.31 -6.56 3.08
C ASN A 53 -6.81 -5.77 1.86
N CYS A 54 -6.04 -4.78 1.40
CA CYS A 54 -6.42 -3.94 0.27
C CYS A 54 -5.98 -4.50 -1.10
N GLN A 55 -4.82 -5.16 -1.17
CA GLN A 55 -4.18 -5.62 -2.42
C GLN A 55 -4.17 -7.14 -2.59
N GLY A 56 -4.59 -7.90 -1.57
CA GLY A 56 -4.62 -9.37 -1.57
C GLY A 56 -3.28 -10.05 -1.25
N MET A 57 -2.16 -9.32 -1.26
CA MET A 57 -0.81 -9.85 -1.00
C MET A 57 0.02 -8.90 -0.15
N SER A 58 1.12 -9.39 0.43
CA SER A 58 1.99 -8.55 1.26
C SER A 58 2.69 -7.45 0.43
N PRO A 59 3.13 -6.35 1.05
CA PRO A 59 3.88 -5.30 0.36
C PRO A 59 5.12 -5.80 -0.39
N SER A 60 5.86 -6.73 0.22
CA SER A 60 7.07 -7.31 -0.35
C SER A 60 6.78 -8.18 -1.58
N GLU A 61 5.73 -9.01 -1.52
CA GLU A 61 5.27 -9.82 -2.65
C GLU A 61 4.78 -8.92 -3.79
N PHE A 62 3.98 -7.90 -3.48
CA PHE A 62 3.48 -6.95 -4.46
C PHE A 62 4.63 -6.27 -5.22
N ARG A 63 5.60 -5.70 -4.51
CA ARG A 63 6.76 -5.05 -5.15
C ARG A 63 7.56 -6.04 -5.99
N LYS A 64 7.78 -7.26 -5.48
CA LYS A 64 8.50 -8.29 -6.24
C LYS A 64 7.80 -8.58 -7.58
N ASN A 65 6.48 -8.75 -7.56
CA ASN A 65 5.69 -9.01 -8.76
C ASN A 65 5.72 -7.83 -9.73
N MET A 66 5.57 -6.61 -9.22
CA MET A 66 5.63 -5.38 -10.02
C MET A 66 6.98 -5.26 -10.75
N LEU A 67 8.09 -5.46 -10.04
CA LEU A 67 9.44 -5.41 -10.63
C LEU A 67 9.74 -6.57 -11.59
N GLN A 68 9.02 -7.70 -11.47
CA GLN A 68 9.11 -8.80 -12.44
C GLN A 68 8.34 -8.47 -13.72
N ILE A 69 7.20 -7.80 -13.63
CA ILE A 69 6.43 -7.31 -14.79
C ILE A 69 7.28 -6.31 -15.59
N ASP A 70 7.89 -5.32 -14.92
CA ASP A 70 8.76 -4.34 -15.58
C ASP A 70 9.93 -4.98 -16.35
N ARG A 71 10.45 -6.11 -15.86
CA ARG A 71 11.56 -6.83 -16.52
C ARG A 71 11.11 -7.66 -17.71
N ASN A 72 9.84 -8.04 -17.75
CA ASN A 72 9.27 -8.88 -18.78
C ASN A 72 8.63 -8.09 -19.93
N GLY A 73 8.71 -6.76 -19.91
CA GLY A 73 8.56 -5.87 -21.06
C GLY A 73 7.30 -6.09 -21.90
N LEU A 74 6.22 -5.43 -21.50
CA LEU A 74 5.34 -4.76 -22.47
C LEU A 74 5.84 -3.33 -22.67
#